data_AF-A0A3E0W7L1-F1
#
_entry.id   AF-A0A3E0W7L1-F1
#
_cell.length_a   1.000
_cell.length_b   1.000
_cell.length_c   1.000
_cell.angle_alpha   90.00
_cell.angle_beta   90.00
_cell.angle_gamma   90.00
#
_symmetry.space_group_name_H-M   'P 1'
#
loop_
_entity.id
_entity.type
_entity.pdbx_description
1 polymer ?
#
loop_
_entity_poly.entity_id
_entity_poly.type
_entity_poly.pdbx_seq_one_letter_code
_entity_poly.pdbx_strand_id
1 'polypeptide(L)' 'MKTGNNGAANTRIVHHNGNQYLATAEMAEIFLAKAVGITEQGDTQLVPLLHSQGVDLLLISPATVFAVAIIEVGRAA' A
#
# COMPACT_ATOMS: atom_id res chain seq x y z
N MET A 1 22.55 2.08 -24.37
CA MET A 1 21.12 2.38 -24.58
C MET A 1 20.31 1.46 -23.67
N LYS A 2 19.91 1.93 -22.48
CA LYS A 2 19.04 1.16 -21.58
C LYS A 2 17.61 1.39 -22.04
N THR A 3 16.98 0.35 -22.55
CA THR A 3 15.58 0.32 -22.95
C THR A 3 14.71 0.72 -21.76
N GLY A 4 13.84 1.70 -21.99
CA GLY A 4 12.91 2.22 -20.98
C GLY A 4 12.03 1.10 -20.45
N ASN A 5 12.04 0.94 -19.13
CA ASN A 5 11.20 -0.03 -18.45
C ASN A 5 9.74 0.47 -18.49
N ASN A 6 8.83 -0.34 -19.01
CA ASN A 6 7.40 -0.06 -19.12
C ASN A 6 6.83 0.46 -17.78
N GLY A 7 6.54 1.75 -17.71
CA GLY A 7 6.14 2.48 -16.50
C GLY A 7 4.71 2.24 -16.02
N ALA A 8 4.20 1.00 -16.10
CA ALA A 8 2.79 0.69 -15.90
C ALA A 8 2.37 0.32 -14.47
N ALA A 9 3.29 0.13 -13.50
CA ALA A 9 2.87 -0.30 -12.16
C ALA A 9 3.75 0.25 -11.02
N ASN A 10 4.13 1.52 -11.05
CA ASN A 10 4.88 2.16 -9.95
C ASN A 10 3.98 2.60 -8.78
N THR A 11 2.66 2.46 -8.91
CA THR A 11 1.68 2.85 -7.91
C THR A 11 0.81 1.66 -7.46
N ARG A 12 0.36 1.71 -6.22
CA ARG A 12 -0.52 0.74 -5.58
C ARG A 12 -1.61 1.47 -4.80
N ILE A 13 -2.77 0.86 -4.70
CA ILE A 13 -3.81 1.31 -3.76
C ILE A 13 -3.71 0.45 -2.51
N VAL A 14 -3.49 1.08 -1.37
CA VAL A 14 -3.68 0.47 -0.06
C VAL A 14 -5.12 0.74 0.37
N HIS A 15 -5.88 -0.31 0.58
CA HIS A 15 -7.20 -0.26 1.21
C HIS A 15 -7.05 -0.51 2.71
N HIS A 16 -7.59 0.38 3.55
CA HIS A 16 -7.57 0.22 5.00
C HIS A 16 -8.80 0.88 5.62
N ASN A 17 -9.60 0.11 6.38
CA ASN A 17 -10.81 0.57 7.06
C ASN A 17 -11.77 1.41 6.17
N GLY A 18 -11.93 1.01 4.90
CA GLY A 18 -12.78 1.70 3.93
C GLY A 18 -12.12 2.89 3.21
N ASN A 19 -10.92 3.30 3.61
CA ASN A 19 -10.14 4.35 2.95
C ASN A 19 -9.22 3.75 1.88
N GLN A 20 -8.85 4.58 0.91
CA GLN A 20 -7.93 4.24 -0.18
C GLN A 20 -6.76 5.21 -0.21
N TYR A 21 -5.54 4.67 -0.23
CA TYR A 21 -4.31 5.45 -0.26
C TYR A 21 -3.50 5.06 -1.48
N LEU A 22 -3.22 6.04 -2.35
CA LEU A 22 -2.37 5.83 -3.51
C LEU A 22 -0.90 5.98 -3.12
N ALA A 23 -0.19 4.87 -3.00
CA ALA A 23 1.22 4.83 -2.62
C ALA A 23 2.10 4.36 -3.79
N THR A 24 3.41 4.54 -3.67
CA THR A 24 4.35 3.85 -4.56
C THR A 24 4.33 2.34 -4.28
N ALA A 25 4.77 1.53 -5.23
CA ALA A 25 4.89 0.09 -5.02
C ALA A 25 5.74 -0.26 -3.79
N GLU A 26 6.90 0.39 -3.66
CA GLU A 26 7.81 0.22 -2.52
C GLU A 26 7.13 0.55 -1.17
N MET A 27 6.45 1.69 -1.07
CA MET A 27 5.79 2.08 0.19
C MET A 27 4.62 1.16 0.53
N ALA A 28 3.85 0.72 -0.46
CA ALA A 28 2.76 -0.22 -0.23
C ALA A 28 3.27 -1.61 0.20
N GLU A 29 4.40 -2.07 -0.34
CA GLU A 29 5.03 -3.34 0.04
C GLU A 29 5.61 -3.28 1.47
N ILE A 30 6.28 -2.18 1.83
CA ILE A 30 6.77 -1.95 3.20
C ILE A 30 5.60 -1.95 4.19
N PHE A 31 4.53 -1.22 3.86
CA PHE A 31 3.31 -1.19 4.67
C PHE A 31 2.72 -2.59 4.84
N LEU A 32 2.56 -3.33 3.74
CA LEU A 32 1.99 -4.68 3.74
C LEU A 32 2.79 -5.64 4.62
N ALA A 33 4.11 -5.70 4.44
CA ALA A 33 4.98 -6.57 5.22
C ALA A 33 4.89 -6.25 6.72
N LYS A 34 4.87 -4.96 7.08
CA LYS A 34 4.74 -4.54 8.47
C LYS A 34 3.36 -4.90 9.05
N ALA A 35 2.30 -4.64 8.31
CA ALA A 35 0.93 -4.92 8.73
C ALA A 35 0.70 -6.41 8.96
N VAL A 36 1.13 -7.26 8.01
CA VAL A 36 1.07 -8.73 8.15
C VAL A 36 1.84 -9.19 9.39
N GLY A 37 3.07 -8.72 9.58
CA GLY A 37 3.87 -9.09 10.75
C GLY A 37 3.22 -8.72 12.09
N ILE A 38 2.56 -7.55 12.17
CA ILE A 38 1.79 -7.13 13.36
C ILE A 38 0.61 -8.07 13.59
N THR A 39 -0.15 -8.39 12.53
CA THR A 39 -1.33 -9.28 12.64
C THR A 39 -0.95 -10.70 13.05
N GLU A 40 0.14 -11.25 12.49
CA GLU A 40 0.62 -12.60 12.80
C GLU A 40 1.13 -12.72 14.25
N GLN A 41 1.67 -11.62 14.79
CA GLN A 41 2.12 -11.54 16.19
C GLN A 41 0.96 -11.35 17.17
N GLY A 42 -0.27 -11.10 16.70
CA GLY A 42 -1.40 -10.77 17.56
C GLY A 42 -1.31 -9.38 18.19
N ASP A 43 -0.47 -8.49 17.65
CA ASP A 43 -0.19 -7.18 18.23
C ASP A 43 -1.05 -6.07 17.60
N THR A 44 -1.05 -4.89 18.21
CA THR A 44 -1.72 -3.68 17.71
C THR A 44 -0.75 -2.50 17.68
N GLN A 45 -0.49 -1.93 16.50
CA GLN A 45 0.43 -0.81 16.32
C GLN A 45 -0.06 0.21 15.29
N LEU A 46 0.40 1.46 15.42
CA LEU A 46 0.27 2.47 14.37
C LEU A 46 1.39 2.28 13.34
N VAL A 47 1.02 2.14 12.07
CA VAL A 47 1.95 1.98 10.95
C VAL A 47 1.88 3.22 10.06
N PRO A 48 3.00 3.92 9.83
CA PRO A 48 3.02 5.03 8.87
C PRO A 48 2.90 4.51 7.44
N LEU A 49 2.07 5.17 6.65
CA LEU A 49 2.00 4.99 5.20
C LEU A 49 2.30 6.33 4.54
N LEU A 50 3.35 6.37 3.71
CA LEU A 50 3.60 7.48 2.81
C LEU A 50 2.82 7.25 1.51
N HIS A 51 1.92 8.16 1.17
CA HIS A 51 1.08 8.13 -0.03
C HIS A 51 1.08 9.49 -0.73
N SER A 52 0.39 9.59 -1.86
CA SER A 52 0.40 10.77 -2.73
C SER A 52 -0.11 12.06 -2.08
N GLN A 53 -0.80 11.98 -0.94
CA GLN A 53 -1.38 13.13 -0.23
C GLN A 53 -0.61 13.47 1.06
N GLY A 54 0.44 12.71 1.41
CA GLY A 54 1.19 12.91 2.65
C GLY A 54 1.47 11.61 3.38
N VAL A 55 1.52 11.70 4.71
CA VAL A 55 1.74 10.56 5.59
C VAL A 55 0.53 10.41 6.50
N ASP A 56 -0.02 9.20 6.55
CA ASP A 56 -1.06 8.81 7.50
C ASP A 56 -0.55 7.71 8.45
N LEU A 57 -1.02 7.73 9.70
CA LEU A 57 -0.77 6.68 10.68
C LEU A 57 -1.97 5.74 10.74
N LEU A 58 -1.79 4.53 10.21
CA LEU A 58 -2.86 3.55 10.11
C LEU A 58 -2.78 2.56 11.28
N LEU A 59 -3.86 2.45 12.06
CA LEU A 59 -3.94 1.46 13.13
C LEU A 59 -4.09 0.05 12.55
N ILE A 60 -3.14 -0.82 12.85
CA ILE A 60 -3.14 -2.24 12.51
C ILE A 60 -3.32 -3.04 13.81
N SER A 61 -4.30 -3.93 13.82
CA SER A 61 -4.58 -4.92 14.86
C SER A 61 -4.90 -6.25 14.20
N PRO A 62 -5.01 -7.37 14.95
CA PRO A 62 -5.33 -8.67 14.37
C PRO A 62 -6.71 -8.73 13.68
N ALA A 63 -7.60 -7.77 13.99
CA ALA A 63 -8.91 -7.64 13.38
C ALA A 63 -8.94 -6.66 12.19
N THR A 64 -7.82 -6.00 11.87
CA THR A 64 -7.76 -5.03 10.77
C THR A 64 -7.89 -5.73 9.42
N VAL A 65 -8.81 -5.23 8.59
CA VAL A 65 -8.95 -5.65 7.19
C VAL A 65 -8.24 -4.63 6.31
N PHE A 66 -7.27 -5.09 5.54
CA PHE A 66 -6.54 -4.28 4.57
C PHE A 66 -6.22 -5.08 3.31
N ALA A 67 -5.96 -4.38 2.20
CA ALA A 67 -5.54 -4.99 0.93
C ALA A 67 -4.61 -4.04 0.16
N VAL A 68 -3.74 -4.60 -0.67
CA VAL A 68 -2.89 -3.84 -1.60
C VAL A 68 -3.20 -4.28 -3.02
N ALA A 69 -3.64 -3.35 -3.87
CA ALA A 69 -4.01 -3.60 -5.26
C ALA A 69 -3.07 -2.89 -6.24
N ILE A 70 -2.79 -3.54 -7.37
CA ILE A 70 -2.07 -2.95 -8.51
C ILE A 70 -3.05 -2.11 -9.32
N ILE A 71 -2.67 -0.89 -9.67
CA ILE A 71 -3.40 -0.12 -10.69
C ILE A 71 -2.74 -0.40 -12.03
N GLU A 72 -3.48 -1.04 -12.93
CA GLU A 72 -3.15 -1.02 -14.35
C GLU A 72 -3.86 0.18 -14.98
N VAL A 73 -3.11 1.20 -15.41
CA VAL A 73 -3.69 2.30 -16.18
C VAL A 73 -3.83 1.84 -17.63
N GLY A 74 -4.98 1.24 -17.96
CA GLY A 74 -5.40 1.09 -19.35
C GLY A 74 -5.76 2.47 -19.93
N ARG A 75 -5.16 2.86 -21.07
CA ARG A 75 -5.70 3.97 -21.85
C ARG A 75 -7.05 3.51 -22.43
N ALA A 76 -8.14 4.15 -22.02
CA ALA A 76 -9.37 4.09 -22.80
C ALA A 76 -9.06 4.64 -24.20
N ALA A 77 -9.24 3.80 -25.22
CA ALA A 77 -9.16 4.18 -26.62
C ALA A 77 -10.45 4.89 -27.05
#